data_AF-A0A6G1ISW1-F1
#
_entry.id   AF-A0A6G1ISW1-F1
#
_cell.length_a   1.000
_cell.length_b   1.000
_cell.length_c   1.000
_cell.angle_alpha   90.00
_cell.angle_beta   90.00
_cell.angle_gamma   90.00
#
_symmetry.space_group_name_H-M   'P 1'
#
loop_
_entity.id
_entity.type
_entity.pdbx_description
1 polymer ?
#
loop_
_entity_poly.entity_id
_entity_poly.type
_entity_poly.pdbx_seq_one_letter_code
_entity_poly.pdbx_strand_id
1 'polypeptide(L)'
;MEADIKQLNTFYRGDGWSNDGPASYRQMDYYSGSFAIQYLQLLYAELAKDTDPTQSEEYKNRARQYALDFVHYFDPEGRAITFGRSLTYRWAMVAFWGSVVFADVELPAPLSWGVVKGIWLRNLRWWTTQKDIFQPNGMLSIGYSYPNTYLAENYNSPGSPYWCMLAFAPLAKPASHPFWSSKEEPHPFANQRVARAIPHPRHIVVRSGGHSFLLSSGQSCHYPLKNTQAKYGKFAYSAAFAYSVSTGSYTLEQYVPESSLALSDDGGEIWKMRRAHNGDTEIENHDGVPVLVSSMKPWHDVDVLTYLVPPAEDTPNWHLRVHRIRTGRDIETAEGAWAVYGCRESDGRNLTELNESISEGGKTDSTSAFAASRTGAVGIAELAQEEREGNILLSDANSNLVEARTVLPTIHKDLKAGSSTWLVTAVYALPSSVEGWKDQWKAGWEKKPTIPKWLQDKVSGRWD
;
A
#
# COMPACT_ATOMS: atom_id res chain seq x y z
N MET A 1 -14.12 33.15 4.37
CA MET A 1 -14.81 32.01 4.99
C MET A 1 -15.76 31.32 4.01
N GLU A 2 -16.88 31.95 3.59
CA GLU A 2 -17.82 31.29 2.64
C GLU A 2 -17.16 30.86 1.32
N ALA A 3 -16.33 31.72 0.71
CA ALA A 3 -15.58 31.39 -0.49
C ALA A 3 -14.61 30.21 -0.28
N ASP A 4 -13.98 30.14 0.89
CA ASP A 4 -13.03 29.07 1.25
C ASP A 4 -13.75 27.74 1.47
N ILE A 5 -14.92 27.75 2.11
CA ILE A 5 -15.79 26.59 2.28
C ILE A 5 -16.30 26.10 0.93
N LYS A 6 -16.74 27.01 0.06
CA LYS A 6 -17.13 26.67 -1.32
C LYS A 6 -15.99 25.99 -2.06
N GLN A 7 -14.76 26.52 -1.95
CA GLN A 7 -13.57 25.92 -2.56
C GLN A 7 -13.27 24.54 -1.95
N LEU A 8 -13.27 24.40 -0.63
CA LEU A 8 -13.04 23.13 0.07
C LEU A 8 -14.05 22.06 -0.35
N ASN A 9 -15.33 22.44 -0.54
CA ASN A 9 -16.36 21.55 -1.01
C ASN A 9 -16.15 21.06 -2.46
N THR A 10 -15.36 21.77 -3.28
CA THR A 10 -14.98 21.27 -4.61
C THR A 10 -14.02 20.09 -4.59
N PHE A 11 -13.41 19.77 -3.43
CA PHE A 11 -12.54 18.61 -3.25
C PHE A 11 -13.30 17.35 -2.86
N TYR A 12 -14.57 17.47 -2.45
CA TYR A 12 -15.40 16.33 -2.09
C TYR A 12 -15.76 15.50 -3.34
N ARG A 13 -15.66 14.17 -3.21
CA ARG A 13 -15.91 13.22 -4.31
C ARG A 13 -17.07 12.27 -4.05
N GLY A 14 -17.66 12.32 -2.86
CA GLY A 14 -18.75 11.44 -2.44
C GLY A 14 -18.29 10.40 -1.42
N ASP A 15 -19.26 9.83 -0.70
CA ASP A 15 -19.06 8.75 0.28
C ASP A 15 -17.95 9.01 1.30
N GLY A 16 -17.81 10.27 1.74
CA GLY A 16 -16.75 10.69 2.66
C GLY A 16 -15.37 10.89 2.02
N TRP A 17 -15.16 10.55 0.75
CA TRP A 17 -13.86 10.71 0.08
C TRP A 17 -13.65 12.12 -0.47
N SER A 18 -12.42 12.59 -0.38
CA SER A 18 -11.95 13.85 -0.98
C SER A 18 -10.58 13.64 -1.63
N ASN A 19 -10.23 14.46 -2.61
CA ASN A 19 -8.87 14.57 -3.12
C ASN A 19 -8.44 16.03 -3.16
N ASP A 20 -7.15 16.31 -2.97
CA ASP A 20 -6.63 17.67 -2.86
C ASP A 20 -6.13 18.24 -4.19
N GLY A 21 -6.86 17.97 -5.27
CA GLY A 21 -6.50 18.39 -6.61
C GLY A 21 -7.67 18.39 -7.59
N PRO A 22 -7.40 18.61 -8.89
CA PRO A 22 -8.43 18.63 -9.92
C PRO A 22 -9.22 17.32 -9.95
N ALA A 23 -10.50 17.39 -10.35
CA ALA A 23 -11.39 16.21 -10.38
C ALA A 23 -10.92 15.11 -11.36
N SER A 24 -10.09 15.46 -12.35
CA SER A 24 -9.51 14.52 -13.32
C SER A 24 -8.36 13.67 -12.76
N TYR A 25 -7.88 13.96 -11.55
CA TYR A 25 -6.82 13.21 -10.89
C TYR A 25 -7.34 12.52 -9.64
N ARG A 26 -6.86 11.31 -9.39
CA ARG A 26 -7.23 10.52 -8.22
C ARG A 26 -6.03 10.44 -7.29
N GLN A 27 -6.03 11.31 -6.29
CA GLN A 27 -4.98 11.41 -5.27
C GLN A 27 -5.64 11.36 -3.90
N MET A 28 -6.05 10.15 -3.50
CA MET A 28 -6.86 9.91 -2.30
C MET A 28 -6.03 9.14 -1.28
N ASP A 29 -5.08 9.85 -0.67
CA ASP A 29 -4.11 9.33 0.29
C ASP A 29 -4.32 9.90 1.69
N TYR A 30 -3.41 9.58 2.61
CA TYR A 30 -3.46 10.08 3.99
C TYR A 30 -3.41 11.60 4.10
N TYR A 31 -2.90 12.34 3.12
CA TYR A 31 -2.90 13.79 3.17
C TYR A 31 -4.34 14.33 3.12
N SER A 32 -5.10 13.92 2.10
CA SER A 32 -6.52 14.28 1.99
C SER A 32 -7.37 13.67 3.11
N GLY A 33 -7.12 12.41 3.44
CA GLY A 33 -7.99 11.62 4.32
C GLY A 33 -7.70 11.73 5.82
N SER A 34 -6.48 12.10 6.22
CA SER A 34 -6.08 12.09 7.64
C SER A 34 -5.37 13.35 8.09
N PHE A 35 -4.59 14.01 7.22
CA PHE A 35 -3.72 15.11 7.65
C PHE A 35 -4.35 16.49 7.44
N ALA A 36 -5.07 16.67 6.33
CA ALA A 36 -5.52 17.98 5.86
C ALA A 36 -7.03 18.05 5.73
N ILE A 37 -7.63 17.56 4.63
CA ILE A 37 -9.02 17.89 4.29
C ILE A 37 -10.00 17.37 5.34
N GLN A 38 -10.03 16.05 5.57
CA GLN A 38 -10.93 15.45 6.56
C GLN A 38 -10.67 15.97 7.98
N TYR A 39 -9.40 16.12 8.34
CA TYR A 39 -9.00 16.65 9.65
C TYR A 39 -9.51 18.07 9.88
N LEU A 40 -9.26 18.97 8.93
CA LEU A 40 -9.66 20.37 9.02
C LEU A 40 -11.18 20.55 8.97
N GLN A 41 -11.89 19.71 8.21
CA GLN A 41 -13.36 19.66 8.22
C GLN A 41 -13.90 19.35 9.60
N LEU A 42 -13.29 18.41 10.33
CA LEU A 42 -13.70 18.06 11.69
C LEU A 42 -13.32 19.12 12.73
N LEU A 43 -12.14 19.74 12.60
CA LEU A 43 -11.80 20.91 13.42
C LEU A 43 -12.82 22.04 13.23
N TYR A 44 -13.17 22.34 11.98
CA TYR A 44 -14.20 23.33 11.66
C TYR A 44 -15.55 22.94 12.30
N ALA A 45 -15.97 21.68 12.15
CA ALA A 45 -17.25 21.21 12.67
C ALA A 45 -17.39 21.34 14.18
N GLU A 46 -16.29 21.28 14.94
CA GLU A 46 -16.32 21.55 16.39
C GLU A 46 -16.29 23.04 16.71
N LEU A 47 -15.41 23.79 16.05
CA LEU A 47 -15.18 25.21 16.36
C LEU A 47 -16.31 26.12 15.86
N ALA A 48 -17.02 25.72 14.82
CA ALA A 48 -18.12 26.45 14.21
C ALA A 48 -19.50 25.85 14.53
N LYS A 49 -19.60 24.90 15.47
CA LYS A 49 -20.86 24.18 15.75
C LYS A 49 -22.05 25.08 16.07
N ASP A 50 -21.81 26.23 16.72
CA ASP A 50 -22.86 27.17 17.13
C ASP A 50 -23.14 28.23 16.05
N THR A 51 -22.17 28.51 15.16
CA THR A 51 -22.24 29.58 14.16
C THR A 51 -22.56 29.09 12.74
N ASP A 52 -22.20 27.85 12.41
CA ASP A 52 -22.54 27.16 11.16
C ASP A 52 -22.86 25.66 11.44
N PRO A 53 -23.98 25.38 12.14
CA PRO A 53 -24.36 24.01 12.50
C PRO A 53 -24.63 23.12 11.28
N THR A 54 -25.12 23.70 10.18
CA THR A 54 -25.45 22.95 8.95
C THR A 54 -24.20 22.42 8.27
N GLN A 55 -23.19 23.27 8.03
CA GLN A 55 -21.94 22.82 7.43
C GLN A 55 -21.15 21.90 8.37
N SER A 56 -21.23 22.16 9.69
CA SER A 56 -20.61 21.32 10.71
C SER A 56 -21.16 19.89 10.68
N GLU A 57 -22.49 19.71 10.67
CA GLU A 57 -23.09 18.38 10.61
C GLU A 57 -22.79 17.67 9.29
N GLU A 58 -22.77 18.39 8.16
CA GLU A 58 -22.37 17.82 6.87
C GLU A 58 -20.94 17.27 6.90
N TYR A 59 -19.98 17.98 7.52
CA TYR A 59 -18.62 17.47 7.69
C TYR A 59 -18.55 16.26 8.62
N LYS A 60 -19.33 16.23 9.71
CA LYS A 60 -19.47 15.03 10.56
C LYS A 60 -20.04 13.86 9.78
N ASN A 61 -21.04 14.09 8.92
CA ASN A 61 -21.63 13.06 8.06
C ASN A 61 -20.63 12.48 7.05
N ARG A 62 -19.77 13.30 6.45
CA ARG A 62 -18.67 12.83 5.58
C ARG A 62 -17.69 11.96 6.35
N ALA A 63 -17.32 12.36 7.57
CA ALA A 63 -16.43 11.57 8.42
C ALA A 63 -17.03 10.20 8.80
N ARG A 64 -18.34 10.13 9.11
CA ARG A 64 -19.03 8.86 9.39
C ARG A 64 -18.93 7.87 8.22
N GLN A 65 -19.08 8.35 6.99
CA GLN A 65 -18.95 7.54 5.79
C GLN A 65 -17.48 7.13 5.55
N TYR A 66 -16.55 8.08 5.62
CA TYR A 66 -15.12 7.83 5.40
C TYR A 66 -14.54 6.81 6.38
N ALA A 67 -14.94 6.88 7.65
CA ALA A 67 -14.41 6.00 8.70
C ALA A 67 -14.62 4.51 8.42
N LEU A 68 -15.75 4.15 7.77
CA LEU A 68 -16.10 2.77 7.41
C LEU A 68 -15.17 2.15 6.37
N ASP A 69 -14.50 2.99 5.57
CA ASP A 69 -13.50 2.57 4.60
C ASP A 69 -12.10 2.69 5.20
N PHE A 70 -11.80 3.81 5.86
CA PHE A 70 -10.47 4.15 6.37
C PHE A 70 -10.00 3.21 7.49
N VAL A 71 -10.91 2.58 8.24
CA VAL A 71 -10.55 1.54 9.22
C VAL A 71 -9.72 0.41 8.60
N HIS A 72 -9.94 0.09 7.32
CA HIS A 72 -9.23 -0.99 6.64
C HIS A 72 -7.78 -0.62 6.25
N TYR A 73 -7.37 0.63 6.42
CA TYR A 73 -5.99 1.09 6.16
C TYR A 73 -5.04 0.79 7.32
N PHE A 74 -5.56 0.26 8.44
CA PHE A 74 -4.78 -0.11 9.61
C PHE A 74 -4.86 -1.62 9.83
N ASP A 75 -3.75 -2.21 10.24
CA ASP A 75 -3.72 -3.61 10.64
C ASP A 75 -4.00 -3.78 12.15
N PRO A 76 -4.23 -5.03 12.60
CA PRO A 76 -4.46 -5.30 14.02
C PRO A 76 -3.30 -4.91 14.95
N GLU A 77 -2.06 -4.84 14.43
CA GLU A 77 -0.86 -4.46 15.18
C GLU A 77 -0.70 -2.93 15.32
N GLY A 78 -1.52 -2.15 14.62
CA GLY A 78 -1.50 -0.68 14.62
C GLY A 78 -0.68 -0.06 13.49
N ARG A 79 -0.11 -0.86 12.59
CA ARG A 79 0.56 -0.37 11.38
C ARG A 79 -0.48 0.20 10.43
N ALA A 80 -0.15 1.35 9.84
CA ALA A 80 -0.89 1.84 8.69
C ALA A 80 -0.30 1.20 7.41
N ILE A 81 -1.14 0.95 6.41
CA ILE A 81 -0.68 0.54 5.09
C ILE A 81 0.18 1.66 4.51
N THR A 82 1.43 1.37 4.14
CA THR A 82 2.29 2.39 3.53
C THR A 82 1.80 2.69 2.12
N PHE A 83 1.14 3.83 1.92
CA PHE A 83 0.55 4.21 0.63
C PHE A 83 0.56 5.73 0.45
N GLY A 84 0.91 6.19 -0.75
CA GLY A 84 0.87 7.60 -1.11
C GLY A 84 2.08 8.40 -0.63
N ARG A 85 1.92 9.72 -0.60
CA ARG A 85 2.98 10.66 -0.20
C ARG A 85 2.86 11.10 1.26
N SER A 86 3.78 11.94 1.71
CA SER A 86 3.73 12.59 3.02
C SER A 86 3.79 11.62 4.21
N LEU A 87 4.30 10.40 4.01
CA LEU A 87 4.39 9.40 5.08
C LEU A 87 5.38 9.79 6.19
N THR A 88 6.23 10.79 5.93
CA THR A 88 7.13 11.40 6.91
C THR A 88 6.43 12.00 8.14
N TYR A 89 5.11 12.18 8.06
CA TYR A 89 4.29 12.69 9.18
C TYR A 89 3.90 11.61 10.20
N ARG A 90 4.19 10.33 9.92
CA ARG A 90 4.16 9.22 10.88
C ARG A 90 2.83 9.07 11.62
N TRP A 91 2.77 9.48 12.89
CA TRP A 91 1.58 9.47 13.73
C TRP A 91 0.39 10.21 13.11
N ALA A 92 0.62 11.18 12.22
CA ALA A 92 -0.46 11.85 11.51
C ALA A 92 -1.36 10.87 10.74
N MET A 93 -0.90 9.65 10.43
CA MET A 93 -1.73 8.59 9.84
C MET A 93 -3.03 8.35 10.63
N VAL A 94 -3.01 8.49 11.95
CA VAL A 94 -4.21 8.38 12.79
C VAL A 94 -4.83 9.73 13.19
N ALA A 95 -4.45 10.84 12.56
CA ALA A 95 -4.99 12.16 12.88
C ALA A 95 -6.49 12.28 12.59
N PHE A 96 -7.02 11.63 11.55
CA PHE A 96 -8.47 11.52 11.32
C PHE A 96 -9.21 10.95 12.55
N TRP A 97 -8.73 9.84 13.12
CA TRP A 97 -9.33 9.25 14.32
C TRP A 97 -9.25 10.20 15.50
N GLY A 98 -8.14 10.94 15.59
CA GLY A 98 -7.98 12.00 16.58
C GLY A 98 -9.00 13.13 16.42
N SER A 99 -9.26 13.58 15.19
CA SER A 99 -10.21 14.65 14.92
C SER A 99 -11.67 14.21 15.06
N VAL A 100 -11.98 12.92 14.85
CA VAL A 100 -13.30 12.33 15.16
C VAL A 100 -13.62 12.50 16.66
N VAL A 101 -12.63 12.23 17.53
CA VAL A 101 -12.76 12.45 18.97
C VAL A 101 -12.86 13.94 19.29
N PHE A 102 -12.03 14.77 18.67
CA PHE A 102 -12.06 16.22 18.87
C PHE A 102 -13.42 16.84 18.50
N ALA A 103 -14.03 16.38 17.41
CA ALA A 103 -15.31 16.88 16.93
C ALA A 103 -16.53 16.13 17.49
N ASP A 104 -16.30 15.23 18.45
CA ASP A 104 -17.33 14.42 19.11
C ASP A 104 -18.29 13.78 18.11
N VAL A 105 -17.71 13.06 17.13
CA VAL A 105 -18.47 12.40 16.07
C VAL A 105 -18.71 10.96 16.44
N GLU A 106 -19.95 10.62 16.79
CA GLU A 106 -20.37 9.24 16.90
C GLU A 106 -20.34 8.57 15.52
N LEU A 107 -19.56 7.48 15.43
CA LEU A 107 -19.39 6.71 14.20
C LEU A 107 -20.38 5.53 14.14
N PRO A 108 -20.78 5.11 12.93
CA PRO A 108 -21.61 3.92 12.76
C PRO A 108 -20.87 2.65 13.20
N ALA A 109 -21.64 1.64 13.62
CA ALA A 109 -21.09 0.31 13.88
C ALA A 109 -20.28 -0.22 12.68
N PRO A 110 -19.17 -0.94 12.90
CA PRO A 110 -18.67 -1.43 14.18
C PRO A 110 -17.70 -0.47 14.91
N LEU A 111 -17.66 0.82 14.56
CA LEU A 111 -16.64 1.76 15.04
C LEU A 111 -17.02 2.44 16.36
N SER A 112 -17.03 1.66 17.44
CA SER A 112 -17.22 2.19 18.81
C SER A 112 -16.10 3.15 19.21
N TRP A 113 -16.31 3.93 20.28
CA TRP A 113 -15.24 4.73 20.90
C TRP A 113 -14.05 3.87 21.35
N GLY A 114 -14.30 2.64 21.82
CA GLY A 114 -13.26 1.68 22.18
C GLY A 114 -12.43 1.23 20.97
N VAL A 115 -13.07 1.03 19.81
CA VAL A 115 -12.39 0.71 18.54
C VAL A 115 -11.53 1.88 18.07
N VAL A 116 -12.08 3.10 18.08
CA VAL A 116 -11.34 4.32 17.69
C VAL A 116 -10.12 4.50 18.60
N LYS A 117 -10.29 4.32 19.92
CA LYS A 117 -9.20 4.32 20.91
C LYS A 117 -8.15 3.26 20.60
N GLY A 118 -8.58 2.05 20.25
CA GLY A 118 -7.70 0.95 19.89
C GLY A 118 -6.86 1.23 18.65
N ILE A 119 -7.47 1.71 17.56
CA ILE A 119 -6.76 2.05 16.32
C ILE A 119 -5.70 3.13 16.61
N TRP A 120 -6.11 4.18 17.32
CA TRP A 120 -5.23 5.30 17.67
C TRP A 120 -4.05 4.85 18.55
N LEU A 121 -4.32 4.20 19.69
CA LEU A 121 -3.28 3.79 20.64
C LEU A 121 -2.32 2.74 20.07
N ARG A 122 -2.81 1.75 19.30
CA ARG A 122 -1.93 0.75 18.67
C ARG A 122 -0.97 1.40 17.68
N ASN A 123 -1.43 2.37 16.88
CA ASN A 123 -0.54 3.10 15.98
C ASN A 123 0.52 3.90 16.74
N LEU A 124 0.13 4.62 17.80
CA LEU A 124 1.10 5.33 18.64
C LEU A 124 2.14 4.37 19.21
N ARG A 125 1.70 3.23 19.76
CA ARG A 125 2.59 2.19 20.31
C ARG A 125 3.53 1.62 19.25
N TRP A 126 3.04 1.31 18.05
CA TRP A 126 3.89 0.81 16.97
C TRP A 126 5.02 1.80 16.61
N TRP A 127 4.72 3.11 16.56
CA TRP A 127 5.75 4.12 16.31
C TRP A 127 6.81 4.18 17.42
N THR A 128 6.47 3.84 18.67
CA THR A 128 7.47 3.76 19.76
C THR A 128 8.50 2.65 19.57
N THR A 129 8.20 1.64 18.73
CA THR A 129 9.14 0.55 18.42
C THR A 129 10.12 0.93 17.31
N GLN A 130 9.90 2.06 16.61
CA GLN A 130 10.76 2.53 15.52
C GLN A 130 11.88 3.42 16.10
N LYS A 131 13.06 2.83 16.34
CA LYS A 131 14.12 3.47 17.12
C LYS A 131 14.86 4.60 16.39
N ASP A 132 14.87 4.57 15.06
CA ASP A 132 15.70 5.45 14.23
C ASP A 132 14.94 6.68 13.68
N ILE A 133 13.75 6.97 14.23
CA ILE A 133 12.92 8.11 13.77
C ILE A 133 13.39 9.47 14.32
N PHE A 134 14.26 9.46 15.35
CA PHE A 134 14.81 10.67 15.95
C PHE A 134 16.25 10.90 15.48
N GLN A 135 16.57 12.16 15.23
CA GLN A 135 17.92 12.66 15.03
C GLN A 135 18.65 12.72 16.38
N PRO A 136 20.00 12.80 16.41
CA PRO A 136 20.77 12.90 17.65
C PRO A 136 20.39 14.07 18.57
N ASN A 137 19.82 15.14 18.01
CA ASN A 137 19.33 16.29 18.76
C ASN A 137 17.89 16.13 19.28
N GLY A 138 17.28 14.95 19.15
CA GLY A 138 15.92 14.65 19.60
C GLY A 138 14.80 15.11 18.64
N MET A 139 15.14 15.74 17.50
CA MET A 139 14.14 16.11 16.49
C MET A 139 13.74 14.92 15.63
N LEU A 140 12.52 14.92 15.09
CA LEU A 140 12.12 13.91 14.12
C LEU A 140 12.91 14.04 12.81
N SER A 141 13.30 12.91 12.24
CA SER A 141 13.99 12.87 10.94
C SER A 141 13.01 12.98 9.77
N ILE A 142 13.49 13.41 8.60
CA ILE A 142 12.76 13.21 7.33
C ILE A 142 13.00 11.75 6.91
N GLY A 143 11.92 11.01 6.69
CA GLY A 143 11.98 9.59 6.36
C GLY A 143 10.70 8.88 6.79
N TYR A 144 10.81 7.60 7.16
CA TYR A 144 9.68 6.84 7.70
C TYR A 144 10.08 6.20 9.04
N SER A 145 10.56 4.94 9.05
CA SER A 145 11.08 4.29 10.27
C SER A 145 12.54 4.65 10.59
N TYR A 146 13.24 5.27 9.65
CA TYR A 146 14.60 5.78 9.78
C TYR A 146 14.79 6.99 8.82
N PRO A 147 15.90 7.75 8.90
CA PRO A 147 16.14 8.88 8.00
C PRO A 147 16.25 8.40 6.55
N ASN A 148 15.36 8.88 5.67
CA ASN A 148 15.32 8.46 4.28
C ASN A 148 14.88 9.62 3.37
N THR A 149 15.84 10.21 2.67
CA THR A 149 15.60 11.36 1.76
C THR A 149 15.10 10.95 0.38
N TYR A 150 15.08 9.64 0.04
CA TYR A 150 14.45 9.15 -1.18
C TYR A 150 12.91 9.21 -1.11
N LEU A 151 12.36 9.11 0.10
CA LEU A 151 10.93 9.34 0.36
C LEU A 151 10.55 10.83 0.28
N ALA A 152 11.48 11.73 0.61
CA ALA A 152 11.20 13.15 0.79
C ALA A 152 10.50 13.79 -0.43
N GLU A 153 9.60 14.73 -0.15
CA GLU A 153 9.00 15.62 -1.13
C GLU A 153 9.74 16.97 -1.20
N ASN A 154 9.61 17.66 -2.34
CA ASN A 154 10.25 18.95 -2.61
C ASN A 154 9.85 20.07 -1.62
N TYR A 155 8.72 19.91 -0.93
CA TYR A 155 8.24 20.83 0.09
C TYR A 155 8.62 20.43 1.52
N ASN A 156 9.29 19.29 1.73
CA ASN A 156 9.69 18.90 3.07
C ASN A 156 10.78 19.82 3.62
N SER A 157 10.59 20.26 4.86
CA SER A 157 11.55 20.99 5.67
C SER A 157 11.77 20.28 7.01
N PRO A 158 12.76 20.68 7.84
CA PRO A 158 12.95 20.10 9.18
C PRO A 158 11.71 20.19 10.08
N GLY A 159 10.78 21.12 9.80
CA GLY A 159 9.51 21.24 10.51
C GLY A 159 8.42 20.28 10.02
N SER A 160 8.53 19.75 8.80
CA SER A 160 7.49 18.92 8.20
C SER A 160 7.13 17.67 9.01
N PRO A 161 8.06 16.90 9.60
CA PRO A 161 7.71 15.76 10.45
C PRO A 161 6.77 16.07 11.62
N TYR A 162 6.73 17.32 12.10
CA TYR A 162 5.89 17.73 13.24
C TYR A 162 4.40 17.85 12.91
N TRP A 163 4.00 17.67 11.64
CA TRP A 163 2.61 17.34 11.30
C TRP A 163 2.09 16.10 12.04
N CYS A 164 2.99 15.26 12.57
CA CYS A 164 2.62 14.19 13.49
C CYS A 164 1.75 14.64 14.68
N MET A 165 1.89 15.91 15.11
CA MET A 165 1.18 16.44 16.27
C MET A 165 -0.33 16.49 16.07
N LEU A 166 -0.81 16.46 14.83
CA LEU A 166 -2.23 16.38 14.50
C LEU A 166 -2.91 15.14 15.13
N ALA A 167 -2.15 14.06 15.35
CA ALA A 167 -2.62 12.86 16.02
C ALA A 167 -3.15 13.10 17.44
N PHE A 168 -2.70 14.16 18.12
CA PHE A 168 -3.00 14.41 19.53
C PHE A 168 -4.24 15.29 19.78
N ALA A 169 -5.06 15.53 18.75
CA ALA A 169 -6.35 16.22 18.89
C ALA A 169 -7.27 15.69 20.01
N PRO A 170 -7.30 14.37 20.35
CA PRO A 170 -8.09 13.87 21.47
C PRO A 170 -7.77 14.49 22.83
N LEU A 171 -6.55 15.02 23.03
CA LEU A 171 -6.11 15.63 24.30
C LEU A 171 -6.91 16.88 24.67
N ALA A 172 -7.64 17.48 23.72
CA ALA A 172 -8.51 18.61 24.00
C ALA A 172 -9.82 18.22 24.71
N LYS A 173 -10.17 16.92 24.75
CA LYS A 173 -11.39 16.44 25.41
C LYS A 173 -11.12 16.09 26.89
N PRO A 174 -12.10 16.30 27.79
CA PRO A 174 -11.95 15.98 29.21
C PRO A 174 -11.85 14.46 29.43
N ALA A 175 -11.24 14.04 30.55
CA ALA A 175 -11.07 12.63 30.90
C ALA A 175 -12.39 11.83 30.98
N SER A 176 -13.53 12.50 31.16
CA SER A 176 -14.86 11.90 31.17
C SER A 176 -15.41 11.55 29.79
N HIS A 177 -14.83 12.08 28.70
CA HIS A 177 -15.29 11.84 27.34
C HIS A 177 -15.34 10.32 27.02
N PRO A 178 -16.38 9.82 26.32
CA PRO A 178 -16.53 8.38 26.02
C PRO A 178 -15.28 7.72 25.43
N PHE A 179 -14.55 8.41 24.55
CA PHE A 179 -13.25 7.95 24.06
C PHE A 179 -12.24 7.60 25.19
N TRP A 180 -12.11 8.46 26.19
CA TRP A 180 -11.16 8.25 27.29
C TRP A 180 -11.66 7.22 28.29
N SER A 181 -12.95 7.25 28.63
CA SER A 181 -13.58 6.34 29.60
C SER A 181 -13.86 4.95 29.05
N SER A 182 -13.96 4.77 27.73
CA SER A 182 -14.12 3.45 27.10
C SER A 182 -12.88 2.57 27.27
N LYS A 183 -13.12 1.27 27.39
CA LYS A 183 -12.05 0.27 27.29
C LYS A 183 -11.51 0.26 25.86
N GLU A 184 -10.20 0.04 25.72
CA GLU A 184 -9.60 -0.19 24.41
C GLU A 184 -10.14 -1.50 23.80
N GLU A 185 -10.65 -1.44 22.56
CA GLU A 185 -11.17 -2.60 21.83
C GLU A 185 -10.20 -3.01 20.69
N PRO A 186 -10.21 -4.30 20.28
CA PRO A 186 -9.40 -4.77 19.17
C PRO A 186 -9.79 -4.12 17.85
N HIS A 187 -8.98 -4.32 16.82
CA HIS A 187 -9.37 -3.94 15.47
C HIS A 187 -10.66 -4.72 15.09
N PRO A 188 -11.74 -4.07 14.62
CA PRO A 188 -13.07 -4.71 14.50
C PRO A 188 -13.08 -5.91 13.54
N PHE A 189 -12.13 -5.93 12.60
CA PHE A 189 -11.96 -6.99 11.61
C PHE A 189 -10.73 -7.88 11.87
N ALA A 190 -10.15 -7.89 13.08
CA ALA A 190 -8.90 -8.61 13.36
C ALA A 190 -8.98 -10.11 13.01
N ASN A 191 -10.14 -10.73 13.24
CA ASN A 191 -10.38 -12.16 13.04
C ASN A 191 -11.25 -12.45 11.80
N GLN A 192 -11.32 -11.51 10.86
CA GLN A 192 -12.17 -11.63 9.67
C GLN A 192 -11.33 -11.54 8.40
N ARG A 193 -11.64 -12.42 7.45
CA ARG A 193 -11.17 -12.26 6.07
C ARG A 193 -11.92 -11.10 5.42
N VAL A 194 -11.18 -10.18 4.82
CA VAL A 194 -11.72 -9.02 4.09
C VAL A 194 -11.11 -9.01 2.70
N ALA A 195 -11.95 -8.86 1.69
CA ALA A 195 -11.56 -8.52 0.31
C ALA A 195 -12.64 -7.56 -0.21
N ARG A 196 -12.50 -6.28 0.09
CA ARG A 196 -13.55 -5.27 -0.12
C ARG A 196 -13.08 -4.19 -1.08
N ALA A 197 -13.90 -3.89 -2.08
CA ALA A 197 -13.67 -2.77 -2.98
C ALA A 197 -13.97 -1.44 -2.27
N ILE A 198 -13.10 -0.45 -2.50
CA ILE A 198 -13.30 0.95 -2.13
C ILE A 198 -13.26 1.76 -3.44
N PRO A 199 -14.44 2.08 -4.03
CA PRO A 199 -14.51 2.58 -5.41
C PRO A 199 -13.80 3.90 -5.65
N HIS A 200 -13.94 4.88 -4.74
CA HIS A 200 -13.37 6.23 -4.89
C HIS A 200 -11.85 6.23 -5.11
N PRO A 201 -11.03 5.64 -4.22
CA PRO A 201 -9.59 5.53 -4.41
C PRO A 201 -9.21 4.41 -5.38
N ARG A 202 -10.17 3.64 -5.93
CA ARG A 202 -9.91 2.45 -6.76
C ARG A 202 -8.98 1.46 -6.09
N HIS A 203 -9.32 1.12 -4.85
CA HIS A 203 -8.59 0.15 -4.05
C HIS A 203 -9.43 -1.09 -3.78
N ILE A 204 -8.76 -2.22 -3.58
CA ILE A 204 -9.35 -3.37 -2.90
C ILE A 204 -8.55 -3.57 -1.62
N VAL A 205 -9.18 -3.33 -0.47
CA VAL A 205 -8.56 -3.59 0.82
C VAL A 205 -8.68 -5.06 1.17
N VAL A 206 -7.57 -5.64 1.59
CA VAL A 206 -7.42 -7.06 1.85
C VAL A 206 -6.92 -7.27 3.27
N ARG A 207 -7.62 -8.15 3.98
CA ARG A 207 -7.13 -8.81 5.19
C ARG A 207 -7.30 -10.31 5.02
N SER A 208 -6.20 -11.03 4.86
CA SER A 208 -6.23 -12.47 4.58
C SER A 208 -4.90 -13.09 5.02
N GLY A 209 -4.94 -14.29 5.60
CA GLY A 209 -3.74 -15.02 6.01
C GLY A 209 -2.84 -14.26 7.00
N GLY A 210 -3.43 -13.41 7.86
CA GLY A 210 -2.69 -12.56 8.80
C GLY A 210 -2.00 -11.33 8.19
N HIS A 211 -2.25 -11.04 6.91
CA HIS A 211 -1.70 -9.89 6.19
C HIS A 211 -2.78 -8.85 5.90
N SER A 212 -2.52 -7.58 6.23
CA SER A 212 -3.36 -6.44 5.84
C SER A 212 -2.64 -5.59 4.78
N PHE A 213 -3.26 -5.45 3.61
CA PHE A 213 -2.71 -4.72 2.47
C PHE A 213 -3.86 -4.19 1.59
N LEU A 214 -3.52 -3.42 0.56
CA LEU A 214 -4.47 -3.02 -0.47
C LEU A 214 -3.89 -3.30 -1.85
N LEU A 215 -4.75 -3.69 -2.79
CA LEU A 215 -4.48 -3.62 -4.21
C LEU A 215 -4.85 -2.22 -4.70
N SER A 216 -4.02 -1.62 -5.56
CA SER A 216 -4.20 -0.24 -6.03
C SER A 216 -4.07 -0.14 -7.54
N SER A 217 -5.04 0.51 -8.18
CA SER A 217 -4.97 0.91 -9.59
C SER A 217 -5.85 2.12 -9.83
N GLY A 218 -5.27 3.22 -10.27
CA GLY A 218 -6.01 4.44 -10.61
C GLY A 218 -5.52 5.69 -9.91
N GLN A 219 -4.55 5.57 -9.01
CA GLN A 219 -3.96 6.71 -8.32
C GLN A 219 -3.00 7.48 -9.24
N SER A 220 -3.04 8.81 -9.18
CA SER A 220 -2.17 9.69 -9.95
C SER A 220 -1.99 11.03 -9.24
N CYS A 221 -0.79 11.59 -9.35
CA CYS A 221 -0.46 12.92 -8.83
C CYS A 221 -0.53 13.93 -9.98
N HIS A 222 -1.20 15.06 -9.77
CA HIS A 222 -1.40 16.09 -10.79
C HIS A 222 -0.18 16.99 -11.02
N TYR A 223 0.88 16.80 -10.24
CA TYR A 223 2.16 17.50 -10.35
C TYR A 223 3.33 16.52 -10.21
N PRO A 224 4.53 16.88 -10.69
CA PRO A 224 5.72 16.03 -10.56
C PRO A 224 6.09 15.81 -9.09
N LEU A 225 6.11 14.55 -8.66
CA LEU A 225 6.48 14.13 -7.32
C LEU A 225 7.64 13.14 -7.38
N LYS A 226 8.64 13.33 -6.50
CA LYS A 226 9.74 12.36 -6.36
C LYS A 226 9.18 10.97 -6.07
N ASN A 227 9.63 9.98 -6.83
CA ASN A 227 9.19 8.59 -6.69
C ASN A 227 7.67 8.38 -6.84
N THR A 228 7.02 9.12 -7.75
CA THR A 228 5.57 8.96 -8.05
C THR A 228 5.19 7.50 -8.35
N GLN A 229 6.02 6.78 -9.10
CA GLN A 229 5.82 5.36 -9.41
C GLN A 229 5.76 4.48 -8.15
N ALA A 230 6.56 4.78 -7.14
CA ALA A 230 6.53 4.03 -5.89
C ALA A 230 5.32 4.44 -5.03
N LYS A 231 5.02 5.74 -4.97
CA LYS A 231 3.97 6.30 -4.11
C LYS A 231 2.55 5.99 -4.58
N TYR A 232 2.33 5.89 -5.90
CA TYR A 232 1.00 5.68 -6.49
C TYR A 232 0.94 4.61 -7.61
N GLY A 233 2.09 4.14 -8.10
CA GLY A 233 2.16 3.25 -9.25
C GLY A 233 2.18 1.75 -8.93
N LYS A 234 2.44 1.35 -7.68
CA LYS A 234 2.52 -0.06 -7.30
C LYS A 234 1.16 -0.74 -7.38
N PHE A 235 1.15 -2.04 -7.67
CA PHE A 235 -0.05 -2.86 -7.73
C PHE A 235 -0.60 -3.18 -6.35
N ALA A 236 0.26 -3.19 -5.33
CA ALA A 236 -0.14 -3.50 -3.97
C ALA A 236 0.71 -2.72 -2.95
N TYR A 237 0.11 -2.40 -1.81
CA TYR A 237 0.72 -1.67 -0.70
C TYR A 237 0.39 -2.37 0.61
N SER A 238 1.38 -2.56 1.47
CA SER A 238 1.27 -3.43 2.65
C SER A 238 1.53 -2.67 3.95
N ALA A 239 0.85 -3.10 5.03
CA ALA A 239 1.13 -2.64 6.38
C ALA A 239 2.38 -3.31 6.98
N ALA A 240 2.65 -4.57 6.62
CA ALA A 240 3.76 -5.35 7.17
C ALA A 240 5.06 -5.27 6.35
N PHE A 241 4.92 -5.07 5.04
CA PHE A 241 6.00 -5.00 4.06
C PHE A 241 5.94 -3.62 3.41
N ALA A 242 6.53 -2.64 4.08
CA ALA A 242 6.48 -1.26 3.63
C ALA A 242 7.09 -1.13 2.23
N TYR A 243 6.56 -0.23 1.40
CA TYR A 243 7.05 -0.17 0.03
C TYR A 243 8.49 0.37 -0.09
N SER A 244 9.14 0.10 -1.21
CA SER A 244 10.43 0.69 -1.60
C SER A 244 10.28 1.84 -2.59
N VAL A 245 11.14 2.86 -2.43
CA VAL A 245 11.33 3.99 -3.35
C VAL A 245 12.61 3.79 -4.17
N SER A 246 12.63 4.31 -5.40
CA SER A 246 13.82 4.26 -6.22
C SER A 246 14.92 5.19 -5.66
N THR A 247 16.16 4.70 -5.63
CA THR A 247 17.35 5.41 -5.15
C THR A 247 18.13 6.08 -6.29
N GLY A 248 17.93 5.59 -7.51
CA GLY A 248 18.58 6.05 -8.72
C GLY A 248 17.79 5.61 -9.96
N SER A 249 18.46 5.63 -11.11
CA SER A 249 17.83 5.34 -12.41
C SER A 249 18.72 4.53 -13.34
N TYR A 250 19.74 3.85 -12.81
CA TYR A 250 20.71 3.10 -13.60
C TYR A 250 20.42 1.59 -13.59
N THR A 251 20.43 0.95 -12.43
CA THR A 251 20.21 -0.50 -12.35
C THR A 251 18.83 -0.85 -11.81
N LEU A 252 18.36 -2.08 -12.06
CA LEU A 252 17.07 -2.54 -11.54
C LEU A 252 17.03 -2.51 -10.00
N GLU A 253 18.17 -2.74 -9.33
CA GLU A 253 18.35 -2.61 -7.88
C GLU A 253 18.08 -1.19 -7.37
N GLN A 254 18.33 -0.17 -8.18
CA GLN A 254 18.02 1.22 -7.86
C GLN A 254 16.56 1.57 -8.15
N TYR A 255 15.95 0.95 -9.16
CA TYR A 255 14.53 1.13 -9.49
C TYR A 255 13.61 0.46 -8.46
N VAL A 256 13.98 -0.74 -8.01
CA VAL A 256 13.26 -1.61 -7.06
C VAL A 256 11.82 -1.88 -7.53
N PRO A 257 11.60 -2.85 -8.44
CA PRO A 257 10.29 -3.18 -9.02
C PRO A 257 9.36 -3.90 -8.03
N GLU A 258 9.48 -3.64 -6.73
CA GLU A 258 8.62 -4.21 -5.72
C GLU A 258 7.16 -3.82 -6.00
N SER A 259 6.32 -4.85 -6.01
CA SER A 259 4.90 -4.76 -6.34
C SER A 259 4.61 -4.02 -7.63
N SER A 260 5.50 -4.13 -8.62
CA SER A 260 5.46 -3.41 -9.89
C SER A 260 5.97 -4.29 -11.03
N LEU A 261 5.54 -3.96 -12.26
CA LEU A 261 6.09 -4.48 -13.50
C LEU A 261 7.00 -3.40 -14.08
N ALA A 262 8.30 -3.69 -14.15
CA ALA A 262 9.30 -2.86 -14.79
C ALA A 262 9.56 -3.38 -16.21
N LEU A 263 9.69 -2.45 -17.15
CA LEU A 263 9.91 -2.73 -18.56
C LEU A 263 11.12 -1.93 -19.05
N SER A 264 11.98 -2.52 -19.87
CA SER A 264 13.10 -1.85 -20.55
C SER A 264 13.10 -2.19 -22.04
N ASP A 265 13.50 -1.25 -22.89
CA ASP A 265 13.71 -1.44 -24.34
C ASP A 265 15.16 -1.19 -24.76
N ASP A 266 16.09 -1.18 -23.80
CA ASP A 266 17.47 -0.71 -23.99
C ASP A 266 18.54 -1.54 -23.28
N GLY A 267 18.29 -2.83 -23.02
CA GLY A 267 19.29 -3.70 -22.37
C GLY A 267 19.29 -3.62 -20.85
N GLY A 268 18.20 -3.13 -20.23
CA GLY A 268 18.10 -2.94 -18.79
C GLY A 268 18.76 -1.67 -18.25
N GLU A 269 19.18 -0.74 -19.13
CA GLU A 269 19.78 0.55 -18.75
C GLU A 269 18.74 1.51 -18.15
N ILE A 270 17.52 1.54 -18.70
CA ILE A 270 16.42 2.36 -18.18
C ILE A 270 15.15 1.53 -18.03
N TRP A 271 14.57 1.59 -16.83
CA TRP A 271 13.33 0.89 -16.51
C TRP A 271 12.14 1.86 -16.41
N LYS A 272 11.04 1.49 -17.07
CA LYS A 272 9.74 2.14 -16.94
C LYS A 272 8.83 1.31 -16.04
N MET A 273 8.35 1.94 -14.98
CA MET A 273 7.26 1.43 -14.14
C MET A 273 6.04 2.33 -14.28
N ARG A 274 4.86 1.81 -13.90
CA ARG A 274 3.59 2.55 -13.95
C ARG A 274 3.68 3.88 -13.20
N ARG A 275 3.52 5.00 -13.92
CA ARG A 275 3.39 6.36 -13.37
C ARG A 275 2.02 6.98 -13.65
N ALA A 276 1.39 6.53 -14.72
CA ALA A 276 0.07 6.97 -15.17
C ALA A 276 -0.65 5.79 -15.83
N HIS A 277 -1.97 5.88 -15.83
CA HIS A 277 -2.84 4.92 -16.51
C HIS A 277 -3.15 5.42 -17.93
N ASN A 278 -3.46 4.49 -18.83
CA ASN A 278 -4.02 4.80 -20.13
C ASN A 278 -5.55 4.68 -20.01
N GLY A 279 -6.23 5.82 -19.83
CA GLY A 279 -7.65 5.86 -19.47
C GLY A 279 -7.91 5.76 -17.96
N ASP A 280 -9.19 5.62 -17.58
CA ASP A 280 -9.58 5.37 -16.18
C ASP A 280 -9.43 3.87 -15.83
N THR A 281 -9.50 3.57 -14.55
CA THR A 281 -9.46 2.20 -14.02
C THR A 281 -10.84 1.77 -13.55
N GLU A 282 -11.05 0.45 -13.55
CA GLU A 282 -12.34 -0.17 -13.25
C GLU A 282 -12.21 -1.17 -12.10
N ILE A 283 -13.33 -1.41 -11.41
CA ILE A 283 -13.47 -2.51 -10.46
C ILE A 283 -14.58 -3.40 -11.02
N GLU A 284 -14.18 -4.53 -11.61
CA GLU A 284 -15.08 -5.57 -12.06
C GLU A 284 -15.49 -6.45 -10.87
N ASN A 285 -16.63 -7.14 -10.99
CA ASN A 285 -17.06 -8.15 -10.03
C ASN A 285 -17.17 -9.50 -10.76
N HIS A 286 -16.41 -10.49 -10.29
CA HIS A 286 -16.45 -11.85 -10.80
C HIS A 286 -16.83 -12.79 -9.65
N ASP A 287 -18.05 -13.32 -9.70
CA ASP A 287 -18.58 -14.24 -8.68
C ASP A 287 -18.46 -13.69 -7.23
N GLY A 288 -18.75 -12.41 -7.04
CA GLY A 288 -18.66 -11.74 -5.74
C GLY A 288 -17.24 -11.28 -5.36
N VAL A 289 -16.23 -11.57 -6.18
CA VAL A 289 -14.85 -11.13 -5.98
C VAL A 289 -14.59 -9.82 -6.74
N PRO A 290 -14.17 -8.73 -6.07
CA PRO A 290 -13.78 -7.51 -6.76
C PRO A 290 -12.43 -7.69 -7.44
N VAL A 291 -12.29 -7.19 -8.67
CA VAL A 291 -11.06 -7.25 -9.48
C VAL A 291 -10.76 -5.86 -10.02
N LEU A 292 -9.55 -5.36 -9.75
CA LEU A 292 -9.11 -4.08 -10.31
C LEU A 292 -8.57 -4.29 -11.72
N VAL A 293 -9.06 -3.50 -12.66
CA VAL A 293 -8.64 -3.53 -14.06
C VAL A 293 -8.09 -2.17 -14.44
N SER A 294 -6.91 -2.18 -15.05
CA SER A 294 -6.26 -0.94 -15.50
C SER A 294 -5.39 -1.18 -16.71
N SER A 295 -5.13 -0.13 -17.48
CA SER A 295 -4.16 -0.19 -18.56
C SER A 295 -3.09 0.87 -18.40
N MET A 296 -1.92 0.64 -18.99
CA MET A 296 -0.84 1.62 -19.12
C MET A 296 -0.21 1.53 -20.50
N LYS A 297 0.40 2.63 -20.93
CA LYS A 297 1.05 2.76 -22.23
C LYS A 297 2.49 3.29 -22.06
N PRO A 298 3.45 2.42 -21.69
CA PRO A 298 4.81 2.85 -21.34
C PRO A 298 5.59 3.43 -22.54
N TRP A 299 5.24 2.97 -23.75
CA TRP A 299 5.61 3.55 -25.05
C TRP A 299 4.38 3.58 -25.97
N HIS A 300 4.46 4.31 -27.08
CA HIS A 300 3.33 4.50 -28.00
C HIS A 300 2.83 3.20 -28.67
N ASP A 301 3.67 2.16 -28.70
CA ASP A 301 3.49 0.84 -29.32
C ASP A 301 3.56 -0.30 -28.29
N VAL A 302 3.50 0.00 -26.99
CA VAL A 302 3.45 -1.00 -25.91
C VAL A 302 2.21 -0.76 -25.08
N ASP A 303 1.28 -1.71 -25.11
CA ASP A 303 0.04 -1.67 -24.36
C ASP A 303 0.06 -2.78 -23.29
N VAL A 304 -0.16 -2.38 -22.03
CA VAL A 304 -0.24 -3.32 -20.90
C VAL A 304 -1.60 -3.21 -20.23
N LEU A 305 -2.39 -4.28 -20.30
CA LEU A 305 -3.63 -4.45 -19.53
C LEU A 305 -3.32 -5.27 -18.27
N THR A 306 -3.79 -4.82 -17.11
CA THR A 306 -3.51 -5.43 -15.81
C THR A 306 -4.80 -5.74 -15.06
N TYR A 307 -4.92 -6.97 -14.57
CA TYR A 307 -5.94 -7.40 -13.61
C TYR A 307 -5.28 -7.67 -12.26
N LEU A 308 -5.84 -7.15 -11.18
CA LEU A 308 -5.42 -7.44 -9.80
C LEU A 308 -6.56 -8.17 -9.07
N VAL A 309 -6.28 -9.40 -8.65
CA VAL A 309 -7.27 -10.28 -8.00
C VAL A 309 -6.83 -10.51 -6.55
N PRO A 310 -7.70 -10.25 -5.56
CA PRO A 310 -7.38 -10.51 -4.15
C PRO A 310 -7.23 -12.02 -3.89
N PRO A 311 -6.66 -12.42 -2.73
CA PRO A 311 -6.48 -13.83 -2.42
C PRO A 311 -7.77 -14.63 -2.39
N ALA A 312 -7.75 -15.87 -2.87
CA ALA A 312 -8.85 -16.82 -2.67
C ALA A 312 -8.91 -17.32 -1.21
N GLU A 313 -10.01 -17.94 -0.81
CA GLU A 313 -10.18 -18.44 0.57
C GLU A 313 -9.25 -19.61 0.89
N ASP A 314 -9.01 -20.49 -0.06
CA ASP A 314 -8.17 -21.68 0.09
C ASP A 314 -6.68 -21.38 -0.02
N THR A 315 -6.30 -20.25 -0.60
CA THR A 315 -4.91 -19.76 -0.68
C THR A 315 -4.81 -18.32 -0.14
N PRO A 316 -5.00 -18.11 1.18
CA PRO A 316 -5.26 -16.80 1.75
C PRO A 316 -4.06 -15.83 1.70
N ASN A 317 -2.85 -16.33 1.48
CA ASN A 317 -1.61 -15.56 1.43
C ASN A 317 -1.16 -15.21 0.00
N TRP A 318 -1.98 -15.50 -1.01
CA TRP A 318 -1.65 -15.36 -2.43
C TRP A 318 -2.61 -14.41 -3.15
N HIS A 319 -2.15 -13.27 -3.67
CA HIS A 319 -2.94 -12.49 -4.63
C HIS A 319 -2.42 -12.69 -6.05
N LEU A 320 -3.27 -12.43 -7.06
CA LEU A 320 -2.87 -12.55 -8.46
C LEU A 320 -2.68 -11.18 -9.11
N ARG A 321 -1.69 -11.09 -9.98
CA ARG A 321 -1.44 -9.98 -10.90
C ARG A 321 -1.32 -10.55 -12.30
N VAL A 322 -2.14 -10.07 -13.21
CA VAL A 322 -2.22 -10.63 -14.55
C VAL A 322 -2.00 -9.53 -15.55
N HIS A 323 -1.05 -9.73 -16.46
CA HIS A 323 -0.69 -8.74 -17.47
C HIS A 323 -0.90 -9.31 -18.86
N ARG A 324 -1.67 -8.62 -19.71
CA ARG A 324 -1.61 -8.81 -21.17
C ARG A 324 -0.74 -7.71 -21.74
N ILE A 325 0.39 -8.08 -22.31
CA ILE A 325 1.38 -7.18 -22.89
C ILE A 325 1.37 -7.36 -24.40
N ARG A 326 1.02 -6.32 -25.14
CA ARG A 326 1.18 -6.23 -26.59
C ARG A 326 2.29 -5.25 -26.88
N THR A 327 3.31 -5.66 -27.64
CA THR A 327 4.50 -4.84 -27.87
C THR A 327 4.90 -4.77 -29.34
N GLY A 328 5.16 -3.57 -29.84
CA GLY A 328 5.75 -3.31 -31.15
C GLY A 328 7.29 -3.32 -31.17
N ARG A 329 7.93 -3.51 -30.01
CA ARG A 329 9.37 -3.51 -29.82
C ARG A 329 9.83 -4.70 -28.96
N ASP A 330 11.11 -5.05 -29.02
CA ASP A 330 11.70 -5.97 -28.06
C ASP A 330 11.73 -5.28 -26.68
N ILE A 331 11.27 -5.97 -25.64
CA ILE A 331 11.28 -5.46 -24.25
C ILE A 331 11.71 -6.53 -23.27
N GLU A 332 12.50 -6.13 -22.28
CA GLU A 332 12.78 -6.89 -21.07
C GLU A 332 11.71 -6.58 -20.03
N THR A 333 11.32 -7.58 -19.24
CA THR A 333 10.35 -7.41 -18.15
C THR A 333 10.88 -7.97 -16.85
N ALA A 334 10.67 -7.23 -15.77
CA ALA A 334 10.96 -7.66 -14.40
C ALA A 334 9.78 -7.32 -13.49
N GLU A 335 9.21 -8.32 -12.82
CA GLU A 335 8.15 -8.10 -11.83
C GLU A 335 8.60 -8.51 -10.44
N GLY A 336 8.38 -7.63 -9.46
CA GLY A 336 8.74 -7.86 -8.07
C GLY A 336 7.58 -8.24 -7.16
N ALA A 337 7.89 -9.09 -6.18
CA ALA A 337 7.03 -9.46 -5.07
C ALA A 337 6.93 -8.32 -4.03
N TRP A 338 7.02 -8.69 -2.75
CA TRP A 338 7.25 -7.81 -1.61
C TRP A 338 8.73 -7.85 -1.22
N ALA A 339 9.28 -6.76 -0.69
CA ALA A 339 10.64 -6.76 -0.15
C ALA A 339 10.65 -7.27 1.31
N VAL A 340 11.71 -7.99 1.69
CA VAL A 340 11.98 -8.44 3.07
C VAL A 340 13.38 -8.05 3.51
N TYR A 341 13.64 -8.03 4.82
CA TYR A 341 14.96 -7.71 5.36
C TYR A 341 16.02 -8.62 4.73
N GLY A 342 17.06 -8.01 4.17
CA GLY A 342 18.03 -8.66 3.28
C GLY A 342 19.29 -9.17 3.95
N CYS A 343 19.30 -9.27 5.28
CA CYS A 343 20.47 -9.73 6.02
C CYS A 343 20.12 -10.79 7.06
N ARG A 344 21.10 -11.64 7.36
CA ARG A 344 20.95 -12.71 8.33
C ARG A 344 20.86 -12.19 9.74
N GLU A 345 20.05 -12.84 10.58
CA GLU A 345 19.92 -12.46 11.98
C GLU A 345 21.20 -12.75 12.78
N SER A 346 21.94 -13.80 12.40
CA SER A 346 23.10 -14.29 13.16
C SER A 346 24.33 -13.38 13.07
N ASP A 347 24.58 -12.76 11.93
CA ASP A 347 25.82 -11.99 11.68
C ASP A 347 25.62 -10.68 10.90
N GLY A 348 24.37 -10.36 10.51
CA GLY A 348 24.05 -9.12 9.79
C GLY A 348 24.61 -9.03 8.37
N ARG A 349 25.15 -10.12 7.81
CA ARG A 349 25.61 -10.21 6.41
C ARG A 349 24.42 -10.50 5.49
N ASN A 350 24.62 -10.35 4.17
CA ASN A 350 23.56 -10.59 3.18
C ASN A 350 22.96 -11.99 3.31
N LEU A 351 21.65 -12.10 3.04
CA LEU A 351 21.00 -13.39 2.88
C LEU A 351 21.71 -14.22 1.79
N THR A 352 21.67 -15.53 1.97
CA THR A 352 22.20 -16.55 1.06
C THR A 352 21.08 -17.47 0.60
N GLU A 353 21.41 -18.65 0.07
CA GLU A 353 20.45 -19.71 -0.19
C GLU A 353 19.57 -19.99 1.04
N LEU A 354 18.30 -20.32 0.79
CA LEU A 354 17.29 -20.60 1.80
C LEU A 354 17.70 -21.75 2.70
N ASN A 355 17.89 -21.44 3.99
CA ASN A 355 17.97 -22.43 5.05
C ASN A 355 16.59 -22.60 5.69
N GLU A 356 15.89 -23.67 5.29
CA GLU A 356 14.53 -23.96 5.78
C GLU A 356 14.47 -24.16 7.31
N SER A 357 15.54 -24.67 7.93
CA SER A 357 15.56 -24.95 9.38
C SER A 357 15.45 -23.70 10.26
N ILE A 358 15.87 -22.54 9.73
CA ILE A 358 15.78 -21.24 10.40
C ILE A 358 14.84 -20.26 9.70
N SER A 359 14.27 -20.68 8.56
CA SER A 359 13.37 -19.89 7.70
C SER A 359 14.02 -18.58 7.23
N GLU A 360 15.24 -18.68 6.70
CA GLU A 360 16.04 -17.52 6.33
C GLU A 360 16.80 -17.77 5.02
N GLY A 361 16.79 -16.81 4.09
CA GLY A 361 17.48 -16.89 2.80
C GLY A 361 16.53 -16.85 1.60
N GLY A 362 17.08 -17.05 0.41
CA GLY A 362 16.36 -16.99 -0.86
C GLY A 362 16.46 -18.28 -1.68
N LYS A 363 15.43 -18.56 -2.47
CA LYS A 363 15.36 -19.70 -3.39
C LYS A 363 14.70 -19.27 -4.70
N THR A 364 15.23 -19.74 -5.82
CA THR A 364 14.68 -19.44 -7.16
C THR A 364 14.58 -20.72 -7.99
N ASP A 365 13.71 -20.68 -8.98
CA ASP A 365 13.60 -21.65 -10.07
C ASP A 365 13.23 -20.92 -11.39
N SER A 366 12.95 -21.67 -12.46
CA SER A 366 12.64 -21.13 -13.79
C SER A 366 11.32 -20.35 -13.87
N THR A 367 10.50 -20.37 -12.82
CA THR A 367 9.16 -19.75 -12.78
C THR A 367 8.87 -19.02 -11.47
N SER A 368 9.75 -19.10 -10.47
CA SER A 368 9.44 -18.59 -9.14
C SER A 368 10.68 -18.11 -8.38
N ALA A 369 10.44 -17.18 -7.46
CA ALA A 369 11.43 -16.69 -6.52
C ALA A 369 10.78 -16.53 -5.14
N PHE A 370 11.51 -16.89 -4.10
CA PHE A 370 11.06 -16.87 -2.71
C PHE A 370 12.17 -16.35 -1.80
N ALA A 371 11.80 -15.57 -0.79
CA ALA A 371 12.71 -15.14 0.27
C ALA A 371 12.02 -15.15 1.64
N ALA A 372 12.76 -15.53 2.67
CA ALA A 372 12.32 -15.44 4.06
C ALA A 372 13.41 -14.78 4.93
N SER A 373 12.98 -14.02 5.93
CA SER A 373 13.84 -13.43 6.95
C SER A 373 13.04 -13.03 8.19
N ARG A 374 13.65 -12.33 9.16
CA ARG A 374 12.97 -11.85 10.38
C ARG A 374 11.68 -11.05 10.16
N THR A 375 11.49 -10.51 8.95
CA THR A 375 10.28 -9.74 8.58
C THR A 375 9.13 -10.59 8.05
N GLY A 376 9.38 -11.87 7.75
CA GLY A 376 8.40 -12.82 7.22
C GLY A 376 8.88 -13.52 5.96
N ALA A 377 7.96 -14.20 5.29
CA ALA A 377 8.17 -14.95 4.05
C ALA A 377 7.40 -14.31 2.89
N VAL A 378 8.05 -14.16 1.74
CA VAL A 378 7.48 -13.52 0.55
C VAL A 378 7.94 -14.27 -0.70
N GLY A 379 7.13 -14.24 -1.75
CA GLY A 379 7.53 -14.86 -3.01
C GLY A 379 6.64 -14.49 -4.18
N ILE A 380 7.04 -14.96 -5.35
CA ILE A 380 6.39 -14.69 -6.63
C ILE A 380 6.54 -15.92 -7.52
N ALA A 381 5.46 -16.30 -8.20
CA ALA A 381 5.42 -17.46 -9.08
C ALA A 381 4.59 -17.18 -10.33
N GLU A 382 5.11 -17.57 -11.49
CA GLU A 382 4.38 -17.62 -12.75
C GLU A 382 3.51 -18.88 -12.80
N LEU A 383 2.27 -18.74 -13.26
CA LEU A 383 1.27 -19.81 -13.27
C LEU A 383 0.88 -20.29 -14.68
N ALA A 384 1.16 -19.52 -15.72
CA ALA A 384 0.69 -19.81 -17.08
C ALA A 384 1.81 -20.06 -18.09
N GLN A 385 2.96 -19.42 -17.93
CA GLN A 385 4.10 -19.58 -18.82
C GLN A 385 5.02 -20.72 -18.39
N GLU A 386 5.65 -21.40 -19.35
CA GLU A 386 6.64 -22.46 -19.08
C GLU A 386 7.92 -21.92 -18.42
N GLU A 387 8.28 -20.68 -18.76
CA GLU A 387 9.48 -20.02 -18.25
C GLU A 387 9.24 -18.52 -18.02
N ARG A 388 9.72 -18.08 -16.86
CA ARG A 388 9.84 -16.69 -16.41
C ARG A 388 10.82 -16.65 -15.23
N GLU A 389 12.11 -16.53 -15.54
CA GLU A 389 13.24 -16.81 -14.66
C GLU A 389 13.16 -16.09 -13.31
N GLY A 390 13.25 -16.84 -12.21
CA GLY A 390 13.26 -16.29 -10.86
C GLY A 390 14.63 -15.77 -10.44
N ASN A 391 14.66 -14.60 -9.80
CA ASN A 391 15.87 -13.99 -9.23
C ASN A 391 15.59 -13.35 -7.86
N ILE A 392 16.61 -13.31 -6.98
CA ILE A 392 16.58 -12.56 -5.71
C ILE A 392 17.36 -11.27 -5.91
N LEU A 393 16.65 -10.17 -6.14
CA LEU A 393 17.24 -8.86 -6.36
C LEU A 393 17.67 -8.24 -5.02
N LEU A 394 18.96 -7.92 -4.89
CA LEU A 394 19.50 -7.18 -3.75
C LEU A 394 19.20 -5.69 -3.96
N SER A 395 18.15 -5.18 -3.31
CA SER A 395 17.74 -3.79 -3.50
C SER A 395 18.79 -2.84 -2.95
N ASP A 396 18.94 -1.69 -3.62
CA ASP A 396 19.90 -0.68 -3.17
C ASP A 396 19.54 -0.20 -1.75
N ALA A 397 20.57 0.16 -0.98
CA ALA A 397 20.41 0.50 0.41
C ALA A 397 19.51 1.74 0.57
N ASN A 398 18.72 1.74 1.62
CA ASN A 398 17.76 2.80 1.95
C ASN A 398 16.61 2.98 0.94
N SER A 399 16.37 2.03 0.04
CA SER A 399 15.20 2.04 -0.84
C SER A 399 13.90 1.77 -0.09
N ASN A 400 13.87 0.78 0.81
CA ASN A 400 12.66 0.37 1.54
C ASN A 400 12.36 1.30 2.73
N LEU A 401 11.11 1.64 2.98
CA LEU A 401 10.76 2.62 4.02
C LEU A 401 10.97 2.15 5.46
N VAL A 402 11.03 0.84 5.71
CA VAL A 402 11.22 0.28 7.07
C VAL A 402 12.59 -0.37 7.23
N GLU A 403 13.05 -1.09 6.21
CA GLU A 403 14.28 -1.88 6.29
C GLU A 403 15.38 -1.30 5.39
N ALA A 404 16.48 -0.80 5.95
CA ALA A 404 17.54 -0.15 5.16
C ALA A 404 18.25 -1.10 4.15
N ARG A 405 18.17 -2.41 4.35
CA ARG A 405 18.74 -3.44 3.47
C ARG A 405 17.67 -4.49 3.19
N THR A 406 17.28 -4.64 1.92
CA THR A 406 16.22 -5.58 1.53
C THR A 406 16.62 -6.43 0.34
N VAL A 407 16.02 -7.62 0.27
CA VAL A 407 15.98 -8.42 -0.95
C VAL A 407 14.55 -8.48 -1.47
N LEU A 408 14.42 -8.63 -2.78
CA LEU A 408 13.16 -8.67 -3.50
C LEU A 408 13.13 -9.88 -4.42
N PRO A 409 12.24 -10.87 -4.19
CA PRO A 409 11.97 -11.89 -5.20
C PRO A 409 11.39 -11.26 -6.46
N THR A 410 11.99 -11.60 -7.60
CA THR A 410 11.60 -11.10 -8.92
C THR A 410 11.50 -12.25 -9.92
N ILE A 411 10.68 -12.07 -10.96
CA ILE A 411 10.63 -12.98 -12.11
C ILE A 411 10.75 -12.18 -13.41
N HIS A 412 11.47 -12.72 -14.39
CA HIS A 412 11.93 -12.02 -15.60
C HIS A 412 11.49 -12.71 -16.88
N LYS A 413 11.20 -11.92 -17.93
CA LYS A 413 10.92 -12.45 -19.27
C LYS A 413 11.15 -11.42 -20.34
N ASP A 414 11.83 -11.84 -21.40
CA ASP A 414 12.00 -11.04 -22.61
C ASP A 414 10.84 -11.28 -23.57
N LEU A 415 10.33 -10.21 -24.16
CA LEU A 415 9.25 -10.24 -25.13
C LEU A 415 9.74 -9.65 -26.46
N LYS A 416 9.37 -10.30 -27.56
CA LYS A 416 9.74 -9.86 -28.90
C LYS A 416 8.72 -8.92 -29.52
N ALA A 417 9.19 -8.01 -30.37
CA ALA A 417 8.33 -7.16 -31.18
C ALA A 417 7.26 -7.99 -31.93
N GLY A 418 6.03 -7.47 -31.95
CA GLY A 418 4.87 -8.13 -32.56
C GLY A 418 4.19 -9.17 -31.66
N SER A 419 4.70 -9.45 -30.47
CA SER A 419 4.09 -10.43 -29.56
C SER A 419 2.89 -9.85 -28.76
N SER A 420 1.99 -10.76 -28.38
CA SER A 420 0.91 -10.54 -27.42
C SER A 420 1.00 -11.63 -26.36
N THR A 421 1.48 -11.30 -25.17
CA THR A 421 1.80 -12.28 -24.11
C THR A 421 0.97 -12.04 -22.86
N TRP A 422 0.44 -13.12 -22.29
CA TRP A 422 -0.22 -13.12 -20.99
C TRP A 422 0.74 -13.64 -19.91
N LEU A 423 1.00 -12.82 -18.90
CA LEU A 423 1.76 -13.20 -17.71
C LEU A 423 0.77 -13.35 -16.55
N VAL A 424 0.79 -14.50 -15.85
CA VAL A 424 -0.11 -14.77 -14.72
C VAL A 424 0.73 -14.98 -13.48
N THR A 425 0.87 -13.92 -12.70
CA THR A 425 1.72 -13.88 -11.51
C THR A 425 0.89 -14.13 -10.25
N ALA A 426 1.28 -15.13 -9.47
CA ALA A 426 0.85 -15.27 -8.07
C ALA A 426 1.92 -14.67 -7.15
N VAL A 427 1.51 -13.86 -6.18
CA VAL A 427 2.42 -13.23 -5.22
C VAL A 427 2.05 -13.65 -3.80
N TYR A 428 3.02 -14.20 -3.09
CA TYR A 428 2.90 -14.72 -1.74
C TYR A 428 3.41 -13.74 -0.69
N ALA A 429 2.71 -13.65 0.45
CA ALA A 429 3.17 -12.94 1.63
C ALA A 429 2.64 -13.57 2.93
N LEU A 430 3.55 -13.83 3.86
CA LEU A 430 3.27 -14.20 5.24
C LEU A 430 4.10 -13.32 6.19
N PRO A 431 3.50 -12.28 6.80
CA PRO A 431 4.18 -11.40 7.75
C PRO A 431 4.72 -12.14 8.98
N SER A 432 5.83 -11.66 9.55
CA SER A 432 6.35 -12.20 10.81
C SER A 432 5.48 -11.91 12.04
N SER A 433 4.47 -11.03 11.90
CA SER A 433 3.45 -10.81 12.93
C SER A 433 2.44 -11.95 13.04
N VAL A 434 2.43 -12.89 12.10
CA VAL A 434 1.63 -14.11 12.23
C VAL A 434 2.31 -15.05 13.21
N GLU A 435 1.60 -15.44 14.28
CA GLU A 435 2.10 -16.40 15.26
C GLU A 435 2.49 -17.70 14.56
N GLY A 436 3.72 -18.19 14.82
CA GLY A 436 4.23 -19.43 14.21
C GLY A 436 4.49 -19.34 12.70
N TRP A 437 4.69 -18.15 12.13
CA TRP A 437 4.89 -17.99 10.68
C TRP A 437 6.04 -18.86 10.11
N LYS A 438 7.11 -19.08 10.90
CA LYS A 438 8.26 -19.91 10.50
C LYS A 438 7.88 -21.36 10.21
N ASP A 439 6.84 -21.87 10.89
CA ASP A 439 6.35 -23.24 10.72
C ASP A 439 5.27 -23.34 9.62
N GLN A 440 4.71 -22.20 9.20
CA GLN A 440 3.56 -22.14 8.29
C GLN A 440 3.92 -21.77 6.85
N TRP A 441 5.01 -21.01 6.64
CA TRP A 441 5.28 -20.45 5.31
C TRP A 441 5.44 -21.52 4.24
N LYS A 442 6.03 -22.67 4.58
CA LYS A 442 6.32 -23.73 3.61
C LYS A 442 5.05 -24.31 3.00
N ALA A 443 4.11 -24.73 3.84
CA ALA A 443 2.82 -25.25 3.37
C ALA A 443 2.03 -24.19 2.60
N GLY A 444 2.08 -22.92 3.04
CA GLY A 444 1.44 -21.81 2.34
C GLY A 444 2.05 -21.52 0.97
N TRP A 445 3.37 -21.56 0.84
CA TRP A 445 4.12 -21.34 -0.39
C TRP A 445 3.96 -22.51 -1.38
N GLU A 446 3.95 -23.75 -0.90
CA GLU A 446 3.77 -24.92 -1.77
C GLU A 446 2.34 -25.01 -2.33
N LYS A 447 1.35 -24.48 -1.60
CA LYS A 447 -0.05 -24.40 -2.05
C LYS A 447 -0.29 -23.19 -2.95
N LYS A 448 0.22 -23.23 -4.18
CA LYS A 448 -0.02 -22.20 -5.21
C LYS A 448 -1.52 -22.08 -5.56
N PRO A 449 -2.03 -20.87 -5.84
CA PRO A 449 -3.43 -20.68 -6.23
C PRO A 449 -3.71 -21.22 -7.63
N THR A 450 -4.96 -21.57 -7.89
CA THR A 450 -5.43 -21.89 -9.25
C THR A 450 -5.88 -20.61 -9.96
N ILE A 451 -5.69 -20.56 -11.28
CA ILE A 451 -6.17 -19.45 -12.11
C ILE A 451 -7.71 -19.56 -12.19
N PRO A 452 -8.50 -18.54 -11.79
CA PRO A 452 -9.96 -18.57 -11.90
C PRO A 452 -10.44 -18.82 -13.33
N LYS A 453 -11.59 -19.50 -13.49
CA LYS A 453 -12.07 -19.92 -14.82
C LYS A 453 -12.25 -18.77 -15.81
N TRP A 454 -12.88 -17.67 -15.37
CA TRP A 454 -13.06 -16.48 -16.20
C TRP A 454 -11.74 -15.90 -16.72
N LEU A 455 -10.67 -16.01 -15.91
CA LEU A 455 -9.35 -15.54 -16.26
C LEU A 455 -8.63 -16.51 -17.20
N GLN A 456 -8.78 -17.83 -17.00
CA GLN A 456 -8.31 -18.84 -17.96
C GLN A 456 -8.92 -18.62 -19.35
N ASP A 457 -10.21 -18.28 -19.41
CA ASP A 457 -10.90 -18.02 -20.68
C ASP A 457 -10.33 -16.75 -21.37
N LYS A 458 -9.95 -15.71 -20.61
CA LYS A 458 -9.22 -14.54 -21.16
C LYS A 458 -7.82 -14.90 -21.66
N VAL A 459 -7.04 -15.61 -20.86
CA VAL A 459 -5.66 -16.01 -21.21
C VAL A 459 -5.62 -16.92 -22.45
N SER A 460 -6.61 -17.79 -22.61
CA SER A 460 -6.75 -18.65 -23.80
C SER A 460 -7.28 -17.95 -25.06
N GLY A 461 -7.47 -16.63 -25.01
CA GLY A 461 -7.88 -15.82 -26.15
C GLY A 461 -9.37 -15.92 -26.51
N ARG A 462 -10.21 -16.50 -25.65
CA ARG A 462 -11.66 -16.61 -25.92
C ARG A 462 -12.41 -15.27 -25.87
N TRP A 463 -11.75 -14.21 -25.39
CA TRP A 463 -12.31 -12.88 -25.14
C TRP A 463 -11.47 -11.75 -25.77
N ASP A 464 -10.46 -12.10 -26.59
CA ASP A 464 -9.45 -11.17 -27.11
C ASP A 464 -9.78 -10.59 -28.49
#